data_AF-A0A2A7NC42-F1
#
_entry.id   AF-A0A2A7NC42-F1
#
_cell.length_a   1.000
_cell.length_b   1.000
_cell.length_c   1.000
_cell.angle_alpha   90.00
_cell.angle_beta   90.00
_cell.angle_gamma   90.00
#
_symmetry.space_group_name_H-M   'P 1'
#
loop_
_entity.id
_entity.type
_entity.pdbx_description
1 polymer ?
#
loop_
_entity_poly.entity_id
_entity_poly.type
_entity_poly.pdbx_seq_one_letter_code
_entity_poly.pdbx_strand_id
1 'polypeptide(L)'
;MQATDAAAAGGPQGKIAVDSAVRVYPGTPREVQGVVVEDFGGYSGQSVDIGEHHIVDAARRWAVQLADGSLIFVDDDDIAAIG
;
A
#
# COMPACT_ATOMS: atom_id res chain seq x y z
N MET A 1 1.54 16.06 25.45
CA MET A 1 2.40 14.91 25.10
C MET A 1 2.05 14.55 23.68
N GLN A 2 2.82 15.03 22.69
CA GLN A 2 2.55 14.81 21.27
C GLN A 2 3.23 13.50 20.86
N ALA A 3 2.47 12.59 20.27
CA ALA A 3 3.01 11.36 19.68
C ALA A 3 3.79 11.74 18.42
N THR A 4 5.04 11.30 18.36
CA THR A 4 5.97 11.60 17.27
C THR A 4 5.48 11.00 15.96
N ASP A 5 5.26 11.89 15.00
CA ASP A 5 5.23 11.64 13.56
C ASP A 5 6.49 10.86 13.17
N ALA A 6 6.37 9.55 13.00
CA ALA A 6 7.41 8.73 12.38
C ALA A 6 7.00 8.55 10.93
N ALA A 7 7.37 9.53 10.11
CA ALA A 7 7.23 9.49 8.66
C ALA A 7 7.75 8.14 8.14
N ALA A 8 6.85 7.37 7.52
CA ALA A 8 7.16 6.11 6.87
C ALA A 8 8.21 6.37 5.78
N ALA A 9 9.38 5.77 5.94
CA ALA A 9 10.42 5.82 4.92
C ALA A 9 9.98 4.92 3.75
N GLY A 10 9.44 5.54 2.70
CA GLY A 10 9.06 4.87 1.45
C GLY A 10 10.24 4.11 0.87
N GLY A 11 10.16 2.77 0.95
CA GLY A 11 11.12 1.87 0.33
C GLY A 11 11.05 1.90 -1.21
N PRO A 12 12.02 1.33 -1.91
CA PRO A 12 12.02 1.29 -3.37
C PRO A 12 10.77 0.56 -3.87
N GLN A 13 9.85 1.32 -4.45
CA GLN A 13 8.60 0.80 -5.01
C GLN A 13 8.92 0.03 -6.31
N GLY A 14 9.36 -1.22 -6.17
CA GLY A 14 9.20 -2.20 -7.26
C GLY A 14 7.72 -2.23 -7.64
N LYS A 15 7.39 -2.32 -8.93
CA LYS A 15 5.99 -2.28 -9.37
C LYS A 15 5.21 -3.42 -8.72
N ILE A 16 4.36 -3.10 -7.75
CA ILE A 16 3.45 -4.04 -7.11
C ILE A 16 2.29 -4.30 -8.07
N ALA A 17 1.90 -5.57 -8.20
CA ALA A 17 0.77 -6.03 -8.97
C ALA A 17 0.10 -7.22 -8.26
N VAL A 18 -1.10 -7.60 -8.69
CA VAL A 18 -1.71 -8.87 -8.30
C VAL A 18 -0.72 -10.03 -8.57
N ASP A 19 -0.74 -11.03 -7.69
CA ASP A 19 0.19 -12.17 -7.62
C ASP A 19 1.64 -11.82 -7.21
N SER A 20 1.94 -10.56 -6.90
CA SER A 20 3.26 -10.18 -6.39
C SER A 20 3.45 -10.59 -4.93
N ALA A 21 4.61 -11.16 -4.62
CA ALA A 21 5.06 -11.34 -3.24
C ALA A 21 5.44 -9.98 -2.64
N VAL A 22 4.91 -9.68 -1.45
CA VAL A 22 5.02 -8.37 -0.81
C VAL A 22 5.29 -8.49 0.68
N ARG A 23 5.85 -7.41 1.21
CA ARG A 23 6.04 -7.15 2.63
C ARG A 23 5.12 -6.02 3.04
N VAL A 24 4.32 -6.25 4.07
CA VAL A 24 3.36 -5.29 4.64
C VAL A 24 3.94 -4.69 5.92
N TYR A 25 3.75 -3.40 6.15
CA TYR A 25 4.33 -2.60 7.23
C TYR A 25 5.86 -2.77 7.37
N PRO A 26 6.63 -2.56 6.28
CA PRO A 26 8.07 -2.80 6.26
C PRO A 26 8.80 -1.98 7.34
N GLY A 27 9.74 -2.61 8.05
CA GLY A 27 10.54 -1.96 9.08
C GLY A 27 9.80 -1.71 10.41
N THR A 28 8.57 -2.20 10.55
CA THR A 28 7.80 -2.10 11.81
C THR A 28 7.72 -3.45 12.53
N PRO A 29 7.37 -3.49 13.83
CA PRO A 29 7.10 -4.73 14.54
C PRO A 29 5.89 -5.52 14.01
N ARG A 30 5.06 -4.92 13.14
CA ARG A 30 3.91 -5.55 12.49
C ARG A 30 4.25 -6.10 11.11
N GLU A 31 5.52 -6.05 10.72
CA GLU A 31 5.97 -6.51 9.41
C GLU A 31 5.54 -7.96 9.16
N VAL A 32 4.87 -8.20 8.03
CA VAL A 32 4.42 -9.53 7.61
C VAL A 32 4.54 -9.68 6.10
N GLN A 33 4.74 -10.92 5.65
CA GLN A 33 4.79 -11.23 4.22
C GLN A 33 3.45 -11.78 3.73
N GLY A 34 3.14 -11.53 2.46
CA GLY A 34 1.96 -12.06 1.81
C GLY A 34 2.03 -11.93 0.30
N VAL A 35 0.90 -12.22 -0.35
CA VAL A 35 0.73 -12.10 -1.80
C VAL A 35 -0.42 -11.16 -2.08
N VAL A 36 -0.24 -10.24 -3.02
CA VAL A 36 -1.33 -9.36 -3.46
C VAL A 36 -2.37 -10.19 -4.21
N VAL A 37 -3.63 -10.10 -3.79
CA VAL A 37 -4.75 -10.80 -4.43
C VAL A 37 -5.73 -9.86 -5.11
N GLU A 38 -5.70 -8.56 -4.80
CA GLU A 38 -6.53 -7.55 -5.46
C GLU A 38 -5.87 -6.17 -5.42
N ASP A 39 -6.07 -5.41 -6.49
CA ASP A 39 -5.66 -4.01 -6.65
C ASP A 39 -6.89 -3.11 -6.75
N PHE A 40 -7.17 -2.40 -5.66
CA PHE A 40 -8.27 -1.44 -5.59
C PHE A 40 -7.92 -0.05 -6.12
N GLY A 41 -6.68 0.19 -6.58
CA GLY A 41 -6.30 1.46 -7.23
C GLY A 41 -7.05 1.73 -8.52
N GLY A 42 -7.50 0.69 -9.22
CA GLY A 42 -8.38 0.84 -10.39
C GLY A 42 -9.83 1.15 -10.05
N TYR A 43 -10.26 0.91 -8.80
CA TYR A 43 -11.64 1.10 -8.33
C TYR A 43 -11.89 2.48 -7.71
N SER A 44 -10.84 3.28 -7.48
CA SER A 44 -11.00 4.71 -7.17
C SER A 44 -11.47 5.44 -8.43
N GLY A 45 -12.78 5.37 -8.66
CA GLY A 45 -13.46 6.17 -9.65
C GLY A 45 -13.15 7.65 -9.45
N GLN A 46 -12.76 8.29 -10.56
CA GLN A 46 -12.61 9.73 -10.76
C GLN A 46 -11.50 10.38 -9.91
N SER A 47 -10.38 10.65 -10.58
CA SER A 47 -9.54 11.80 -10.25
C SER A 47 -10.43 13.01 -9.97
N VAL A 48 -10.33 13.57 -8.77
CA VAL A 48 -11.03 14.82 -8.46
C VAL A 48 -10.17 15.95 -9.00
N ASP A 49 -10.43 16.35 -10.25
CA ASP A 49 -9.84 17.55 -10.83
C ASP A 49 -10.44 18.78 -10.12
N ILE A 50 -9.64 19.48 -9.31
CA ILE A 50 -10.00 20.79 -8.73
C ILE A 50 -9.24 21.87 -9.52
N GLY A 51 -9.81 22.32 -10.63
CA GLY A 51 -9.18 23.32 -11.51
C GLY A 51 -7.98 22.77 -12.30
N GLU A 52 -6.97 23.59 -12.58
CA GLU A 52 -5.74 23.20 -13.32
C GLU A 52 -4.70 22.48 -12.45
N HIS A 53 -5.01 22.17 -11.19
CA HIS A 53 -4.07 21.57 -10.25
C HIS A 53 -4.52 20.17 -9.84
N HIS A 54 -3.67 19.18 -10.11
CA HIS A 54 -3.75 17.80 -9.63
C HIS A 54 -3.51 17.78 -8.12
N ILE A 55 -4.55 17.54 -7.30
CA ILE A 55 -4.43 17.74 -5.83
C ILE A 55 -4.03 16.49 -5.05
N VAL A 56 -4.31 15.26 -5.49
CA VAL A 56 -3.76 14.03 -4.87
C VAL A 56 -4.02 12.83 -5.78
N ASP A 57 -3.03 11.95 -5.93
CA ASP A 57 -3.29 10.61 -6.46
C ASP A 57 -4.23 9.87 -5.50
N ALA A 58 -5.22 9.16 -6.04
CA ALA A 58 -6.08 8.34 -5.20
C ALA A 58 -5.21 7.34 -4.43
N ALA A 59 -5.40 7.26 -3.10
CA ALA A 59 -4.72 6.27 -2.28
C ALA A 59 -5.06 4.87 -2.82
N ARG A 60 -4.13 4.28 -3.55
CA ARG A 60 -4.27 2.94 -4.09
C ARG A 60 -4.28 1.99 -2.91
N ARG A 61 -5.29 1.13 -2.87
CA ARG A 61 -5.44 0.13 -1.82
C ARG A 61 -5.21 -1.25 -2.39
N TRP A 62 -4.62 -2.11 -1.58
CA TRP A 62 -4.24 -3.46 -1.92
C TRP A 62 -4.92 -4.42 -0.96
N ALA A 63 -5.42 -5.56 -1.46
CA ALA A 63 -5.66 -6.71 -0.59
C ALA A 63 -4.49 -7.67 -0.68
N VAL A 64 -3.92 -8.00 0.48
CA VAL A 64 -2.82 -8.95 0.62
C VAL A 64 -3.31 -10.16 1.40
N GLN A 65 -3.16 -11.35 0.81
CA GLN A 65 -3.38 -12.61 1.49
C GLN A 65 -2.12 -13.02 2.24
N LEU A 66 -2.28 -13.30 3.54
CA LEU A 66 -1.22 -13.82 4.40
C LEU A 66 -1.15 -15.34 4.31
N ALA A 67 -0.08 -15.91 4.87
CA ALA A 67 0.13 -17.37 4.88
C ALA A 67 -0.96 -18.15 5.63
N ASP A 68 -1.66 -17.53 6.59
CA ASP A 68 -2.78 -18.13 7.31
C ASP A 68 -4.13 -18.02 6.57
N GLY A 69 -4.12 -17.43 5.37
CA GLY A 69 -5.31 -17.19 4.55
C GLY A 69 -6.10 -15.93 4.90
N SER A 70 -5.69 -15.18 5.93
CA SER A 70 -6.31 -13.89 6.26
C SER A 70 -5.98 -12.82 5.21
N LEU A 71 -6.83 -11.79 5.13
CA LEU A 71 -6.64 -10.65 4.24
C LEU A 71 -6.33 -9.40 5.05
N ILE A 72 -5.29 -8.67 4.64
CA ILE A 72 -4.98 -7.32 5.11
C ILE A 72 -5.18 -6.35 3.96
N PHE A 73 -5.75 -5.18 4.28
CA PHE A 73 -5.92 -4.07 3.34
C PHE A 73 -4.94 -2.96 3.71
N VAL A 74 -4.11 -2.55 2.76
CA VAL A 74 -3.05 -1.53 2.94
C VAL A 74 -3.00 -0.57 1.76
N ASP A 75 -2.40 0.60 1.96
CA ASP A 75 -2.10 1.55 0.89
C ASP A 75 -0.63 1.43 0.43
N ASP A 76 -0.24 2.29 -0.52
CA ASP A 76 1.11 2.28 -1.12
C ASP A 76 2.25 2.54 -0.11
N ASP A 77 1.98 3.23 1.00
CA ASP A 77 3.00 3.56 2.01
C ASP A 77 3.26 2.38 2.97
N ASP A 78 2.30 1.47 3.07
CA ASP A 78 2.30 0.32 3.96
C ASP A 78 2.76 -0.99 3.29
N ILE A 79 3.17 -0.96 2.02
CA ILE A 79 3.48 -2.16 1.23
C ILE A 79 4.76 -1.99 0.40
N ALA A 80 5.56 -3.06 0.29
CA ALA A 80 6.74 -3.08 -0.56
C ALA A 80 6.90 -4.43 -1.27
N ALA A 81 7.36 -4.41 -2.52
CA ALA A 81 7.70 -5.62 -3.26
C ALA A 81 8.87 -6.37 -2.60
N ILE A 82 8.79 -7.69 -2.58
CA ILE A 82 9.92 -8.56 -2.21
C ILE A 82 10.64 -8.88 -3.52
N GLY A 83 11.83 -8.31 -3.71
CA GLY A 83 12.68 -8.55 -4.88
C GLY A 83 13.16 -10.00 -5.00
#